data_AF-A1S149-F1
#
_entry.id   AF-A1S149-F1
#
_cell.length_a   1.000
_cell.length_b   1.000
_cell.length_c   1.000
_cell.angle_alpha   90.00
_cell.angle_beta   90.00
_cell.angle_gamma   90.00
#
_symmetry.space_group_name_H-M   'P 1'
#
loop_
_entity.id
_entity.type
_entity.pdbx_description
1 polymer ?
#
loop_
_entity_poly.entity_id
_entity_poly.type
_entity_poly.pdbx_seq_one_letter_code
_entity_poly.pdbx_strand_id
1 'polypeptide(L)'
;MGFSGYVQKSRETRVKQALREAREIIRRTLGGQPGGSLEEALRDLYERVPREEWLRRALARYLLGTVERQGSSTWVVRGVPELGDRKPLYIVTFTGDRYECSCYRGAYGWARRRSICTHIGAVMLERRRRRIDDYAYGSQ
;
A
#
# COMPACT_ATOMS: atom_id res chain seq x y z
N MET A 1 32.85 6.31 -9.41
CA MET A 1 31.47 6.75 -9.73
C MET A 1 30.75 5.58 -10.44
N GLY A 2 29.85 4.85 -9.78
CA GLY A 2 29.21 3.66 -10.38
C GLY A 2 28.13 2.97 -9.53
N PHE A 3 28.10 3.21 -8.22
CA PHE A 3 27.11 2.60 -7.31
C PHE A 3 25.66 3.08 -7.51
N SER A 4 25.46 4.36 -7.87
CA SER A 4 24.11 4.96 -7.96
C SER A 4 23.25 4.33 -9.06
N GLY A 5 23.84 4.04 -10.24
CA GLY A 5 23.13 3.44 -11.37
C GLY A 5 22.72 1.98 -11.16
N TYR A 6 23.54 1.19 -10.46
CA TYR A 6 23.23 -0.20 -10.14
C TYR A 6 22.09 -0.31 -9.11
N VAL A 7 22.13 0.52 -8.07
CA VAL A 7 21.06 0.60 -7.06
C VAL A 7 19.74 1.03 -7.70
N GLN A 8 19.75 2.00 -8.61
CA GLN A 8 18.53 2.42 -9.32
C GLN A 8 17.95 1.30 -10.21
N LYS A 9 18.77 0.63 -11.02
CA LYS A 9 18.33 -0.51 -11.85
C LYS A 9 17.77 -1.66 -11.00
N SER A 10 18.37 -1.92 -9.84
CA SER A 10 17.86 -2.92 -8.90
C SER A 10 16.47 -2.54 -8.35
N ARG A 11 16.25 -1.25 -8.05
CA ARG A 11 14.97 -0.73 -7.55
C ARG A 11 13.88 -0.80 -8.62
N GLU A 12 14.16 -0.31 -9.84
CA GLU A 12 13.22 -0.38 -10.96
C GLU A 12 12.80 -1.83 -11.26
N THR A 13 13.73 -2.77 -11.19
CA THR A 13 13.46 -4.21 -11.38
C THR A 13 12.52 -4.74 -10.30
N ARG A 14 12.79 -4.43 -9.02
CA ARG A 14 11.91 -4.81 -7.90
C ARG A 14 10.52 -4.21 -8.03
N VAL A 15 10.40 -2.95 -8.46
CA VAL A 15 9.10 -2.30 -8.67
C VAL A 15 8.32 -3.00 -9.79
N LYS A 16 8.97 -3.31 -10.91
CA LYS A 16 8.33 -4.05 -12.02
C LYS A 16 7.85 -5.43 -11.58
N GLN A 17 8.68 -6.14 -10.81
CA GLN A 17 8.31 -7.44 -10.24
C GLN A 17 7.10 -7.31 -9.31
N ALA A 18 7.12 -6.36 -8.37
CA ALA A 18 6.01 -6.14 -7.45
C ALA A 18 4.70 -5.75 -8.18
N LEU A 19 4.78 -4.95 -9.25
CA LEU A 19 3.61 -4.61 -10.06
C LEU A 19 3.05 -5.83 -10.83
N ARG A 20 3.94 -6.69 -11.33
CA ARG A 20 3.54 -7.94 -12.01
C ARG A 20 2.85 -8.88 -11.03
N GLU A 21 3.47 -9.13 -9.89
CA GLU A 21 2.93 -9.98 -8.83
C GLU A 21 1.58 -9.43 -8.32
N ALA A 22 1.51 -8.12 -8.05
CA ALA A 22 0.27 -7.47 -7.64
C ALA A 22 -0.86 -7.69 -8.66
N ARG A 23 -0.56 -7.65 -9.96
CA ARG A 23 -1.56 -7.89 -11.02
C ARG A 23 -2.08 -9.33 -10.98
N GLU A 24 -1.20 -10.30 -10.79
CA GLU A 24 -1.57 -11.72 -10.73
C GLU A 24 -2.44 -12.02 -9.50
N ILE A 25 -2.09 -11.48 -8.34
CA ILE A 25 -2.87 -11.59 -7.10
C ILE A 25 -4.26 -10.95 -7.27
N ILE A 26 -4.33 -9.74 -7.84
CA ILE A 26 -5.61 -9.03 -8.03
C ILE A 26 -6.52 -9.77 -8.99
N ARG A 27 -6.01 -10.28 -10.11
CA ARG A 27 -6.80 -11.06 -11.08
C ARG A 27 -7.43 -12.29 -10.44
N ARG A 28 -6.65 -13.03 -9.63
CA ARG A 28 -7.16 -14.19 -8.88
C ARG A 28 -8.24 -13.78 -7.87
N THR A 29 -7.97 -12.71 -7.12
CA THR A 29 -8.86 -12.21 -6.06
C THR A 29 -10.21 -11.73 -6.60
N LEU A 30 -10.19 -10.93 -7.67
CA LEU A 30 -11.40 -10.39 -8.29
C LEU A 30 -12.11 -11.39 -9.21
N GLY A 31 -11.41 -12.45 -9.65
CA GLY A 31 -11.99 -13.57 -10.38
C GLY A 31 -12.81 -14.55 -9.51
N GLY A 32 -13.05 -14.23 -8.24
CA GLY A 32 -13.91 -15.02 -7.36
C GLY A 32 -13.24 -16.23 -6.70
N GLN A 33 -11.91 -16.35 -6.76
CA GLN A 33 -11.24 -17.42 -6.04
C GLN A 33 -11.31 -17.17 -4.52
N PRO A 34 -11.63 -18.20 -3.71
CA PRO A 34 -11.44 -18.12 -2.27
C PRO A 34 -9.96 -17.84 -1.98
N GLY A 35 -9.71 -16.96 -1.03
CA GLY A 35 -8.37 -16.48 -0.70
C GLY A 35 -8.27 -16.21 0.79
N GLY A 36 -7.06 -15.92 1.25
CA GLY A 36 -6.81 -15.56 2.63
C GLY A 36 -7.18 -14.11 2.93
N SER A 37 -6.64 -13.61 4.03
CA SER A 37 -6.93 -12.28 4.54
C SER A 37 -6.45 -11.13 3.68
N LEU A 38 -5.39 -11.37 2.89
CA LEU A 38 -4.90 -10.39 1.92
C LEU A 38 -5.92 -10.22 0.80
N GLU A 39 -6.46 -11.33 0.27
CA GLU A 39 -7.47 -11.33 -0.77
C GLU A 39 -8.79 -10.71 -0.30
N GLU A 40 -9.20 -10.96 0.95
CA GLU A 40 -10.33 -10.25 1.56
C GLU A 40 -10.08 -8.75 1.67
N ALA A 41 -8.91 -8.34 2.18
CA ALA A 41 -8.57 -6.91 2.27
C ALA A 41 -8.52 -6.23 0.89
N LEU A 42 -8.06 -6.96 -0.14
CA LEU A 42 -8.06 -6.48 -1.52
C LEU A 42 -9.48 -6.32 -2.07
N ARG A 43 -10.41 -7.24 -1.77
CA ARG A 43 -11.83 -7.11 -2.12
C ARG A 43 -12.46 -5.90 -1.43
N ASP A 44 -12.29 -5.77 -0.11
CA ASP A 44 -12.80 -4.62 0.67
C ASP A 44 -12.28 -3.28 0.11
N LEU A 45 -11.00 -3.23 -0.28
CA LEU A 45 -10.40 -2.04 -0.88
C LEU A 45 -10.96 -1.76 -2.28
N TYR A 46 -11.19 -2.79 -3.08
CA TYR A 46 -11.75 -2.63 -4.42
C TYR A 46 -13.20 -2.13 -4.38
N GLU A 47 -14.00 -2.60 -3.43
CA GLU A 47 -15.36 -2.09 -3.21
C GLU A 47 -15.37 -0.59 -2.88
N ARG A 48 -14.40 -0.12 -2.08
CA ARG A 48 -14.26 1.30 -1.72
C ARG A 48 -13.64 2.13 -2.83
N VAL A 49 -12.73 1.54 -3.63
CA VAL A 49 -12.01 2.19 -4.72
C VAL A 49 -11.95 1.23 -5.93
N PRO A 50 -12.98 1.23 -6.80
CA PRO A 50 -13.11 0.26 -7.90
C PRO A 50 -12.20 0.62 -9.08
N ARG A 51 -10.89 0.62 -8.85
CA ARG A 51 -9.85 0.95 -9.84
C ARG A 51 -8.70 -0.04 -9.70
N GLU A 52 -8.59 -0.99 -10.64
CA GLU A 52 -7.57 -2.04 -10.62
C GLU A 52 -6.15 -1.47 -10.58
N GLU A 53 -5.88 -0.42 -11.38
CA GLU A 53 -4.58 0.26 -11.41
C GLU A 53 -4.22 0.94 -10.08
N TRP A 54 -5.22 1.44 -9.35
CA TRP A 54 -5.03 1.98 -8.00
C TRP A 54 -4.70 0.86 -7.03
N LEU A 55 -5.45 -0.24 -7.08
CA LEU A 55 -5.27 -1.40 -6.19
C LEU A 55 -3.90 -2.06 -6.43
N ARG A 56 -3.49 -2.19 -7.70
CA ARG A 56 -2.17 -2.69 -8.11
C ARG A 56 -1.05 -1.86 -7.51
N ARG A 57 -1.15 -0.53 -7.54
CA ARG A 57 -0.16 0.37 -6.93
C ARG A 57 -0.15 0.26 -5.41
N ALA A 58 -1.31 0.17 -4.75
CA ALA A 58 -1.39 -0.01 -3.31
C ALA A 58 -0.77 -1.36 -2.86
N LEU A 59 -1.09 -2.45 -3.56
CA LEU A 59 -0.53 -3.76 -3.30
C LEU A 59 0.97 -3.82 -3.61
N ALA A 60 1.44 -3.25 -4.71
CA ALA A 60 2.87 -3.19 -5.02
C ALA A 60 3.67 -2.45 -3.92
N ARG A 61 3.13 -1.36 -3.35
CA ARG A 61 3.76 -0.68 -2.20
C ARG A 61 3.89 -1.58 -0.98
N TYR A 62 2.85 -2.36 -0.70
CA TYR A 62 2.83 -3.33 0.38
C TYR A 62 3.87 -4.44 0.14
N LEU A 63 3.89 -5.05 -1.06
CA LEU A 63 4.87 -6.09 -1.43
C LEU A 63 6.32 -5.59 -1.42
N LEU A 64 6.54 -4.31 -1.73
CA LEU A 64 7.85 -3.66 -1.62
C LEU A 64 8.28 -3.39 -0.17
N GLY A 65 7.42 -3.68 0.82
CA GLY A 65 7.70 -3.46 2.24
C GLY A 65 7.88 -1.98 2.57
N THR A 66 7.16 -1.08 1.89
CA THR A 66 7.35 0.38 2.06
C THR A 66 6.72 0.96 3.32
N VAL A 67 5.88 0.18 4.02
CA VAL A 67 5.08 0.60 5.17
C VAL A 67 5.78 0.19 6.47
N GLU A 68 6.05 1.16 7.34
CA GLU A 68 6.64 0.95 8.65
C GLU A 68 5.77 1.59 9.73
N ARG A 69 5.42 0.83 10.77
CA ARG A 69 4.63 1.33 11.89
C ARG A 69 5.53 2.08 12.87
N GLN A 70 5.14 3.29 13.25
CA GLN A 70 5.88 4.17 14.18
C GLN A 70 5.17 4.36 15.53
N GLY A 71 3.99 3.76 15.71
CA GLY A 71 3.19 3.87 16.93
C GLY A 71 1.86 3.15 16.80
N SER A 72 0.93 3.39 17.72
CA SER A 72 -0.37 2.70 17.73
C SER A 72 -1.21 2.98 16.48
N SER A 73 -1.14 4.22 15.99
CA SER A 73 -2.00 4.78 14.95
C SER A 73 -1.26 5.53 13.83
N THR A 74 0.07 5.35 13.74
CA THR A 74 0.91 6.10 12.80
C THR A 74 1.82 5.16 12.01
N TRP A 75 1.86 5.38 10.70
CA TRP A 75 2.72 4.68 9.76
C TRP A 75 3.53 5.66 8.93
N VAL A 76 4.76 5.27 8.65
CA VAL A 76 5.65 5.90 7.69
C VAL A 76 5.64 5.05 6.42
N VAL A 77 5.42 5.69 5.28
CA VAL A 77 5.41 5.04 3.97
C VAL A 77 6.54 5.62 3.14
N ARG A 78 7.52 4.80 2.78
CA ARG A 78 8.60 5.21 1.86
C ARG A 78 8.05 5.51 0.47
N GLY A 79 8.51 6.61 -0.09
CA GLY A 79 8.19 7.04 -1.45
C GLY A 79 8.87 6.15 -2.48
N VAL A 80 8.13 5.83 -3.54
CA VAL A 80 8.60 5.08 -4.70
C VAL A 80 8.31 5.92 -5.95
N PRO A 81 9.31 6.63 -6.50
CA PRO A 81 9.13 7.49 -7.67
C PRO A 81 8.50 6.77 -8.88
N GLU A 82 8.86 5.51 -9.08
CA GLU A 82 8.35 4.64 -10.13
C GLU A 82 6.84 4.33 -9.96
N LEU A 83 6.30 4.50 -8.75
CA LEU A 83 4.87 4.43 -8.45
C LEU A 83 4.21 5.82 -8.41
N GLY A 84 4.88 6.88 -8.87
CA GLY A 84 4.35 8.23 -9.00
C GLY A 84 4.50 9.12 -7.76
N ASP A 85 5.41 8.78 -6.85
CA ASP A 85 5.69 9.61 -5.68
C ASP A 85 6.64 10.77 -5.98
N ARG A 86 6.36 11.90 -5.33
CA ARG A 86 7.18 13.11 -5.40
C ARG A 86 7.99 13.36 -4.13
N LYS A 87 7.62 12.71 -3.03
CA LYS A 87 8.27 12.85 -1.73
C LYS A 87 8.91 11.52 -1.36
N PRO A 88 10.07 11.52 -0.70
CA PRO A 88 10.74 10.30 -0.25
C PRO A 88 10.00 9.61 0.91
N LEU A 89 9.12 10.34 1.60
CA LEU A 89 8.40 9.86 2.76
C LEU A 89 6.97 10.42 2.79
N TYR A 90 6.05 9.58 3.25
CA TYR A 90 4.68 9.97 3.56
C TYR A 90 4.33 9.48 4.97
N ILE A 91 3.54 10.27 5.69
CA ILE A 91 3.02 9.92 7.01
C ILE A 91 1.54 9.60 6.82
N VAL A 92 1.13 8.45 7.33
CA VAL A 92 -0.27 8.04 7.41
C VAL A 92 -0.64 7.91 8.87
N THR A 93 -1.71 8.57 9.29
CA THR A 93 -2.27 8.46 10.64
C THR A 93 -3.69 7.90 10.56
N PHE A 94 -4.12 7.23 11.63
CA PHE A 94 -5.49 6.77 11.81
C PHE A 94 -6.06 7.34 13.11
N THR A 95 -7.01 8.25 13.00
CA THR A 95 -7.55 9.02 14.15
C THR A 95 -9.07 9.05 14.11
N GLY A 96 -9.72 8.80 15.25
CA GLY A 96 -11.17 8.59 15.32
C GLY A 96 -11.54 7.30 14.58
N ASP A 97 -11.89 7.44 13.30
CA ASP A 97 -12.11 6.32 12.36
C ASP A 97 -11.62 6.67 10.95
N ARG A 98 -10.75 7.67 10.84
CA ARG A 98 -10.34 8.23 9.56
C ARG A 98 -8.84 8.09 9.35
N TYR A 99 -8.47 7.66 8.15
CA TYR A 99 -7.10 7.75 7.68
C TYR A 99 -6.79 9.14 7.13
N GLU A 100 -5.64 9.68 7.51
CA GLU A 100 -5.07 10.87 6.90
C GLU A 100 -3.68 10.55 6.33
N CYS A 101 -3.37 11.10 5.16
CA CYS A 101 -2.05 10.97 4.55
C CYS A 101 -1.45 12.34 4.26
N SER A 102 -0.15 12.50 4.54
CA SER A 102 0.59 13.72 4.23
C SER A 102 0.69 14.00 2.71
N CYS A 103 0.39 13.00 1.86
CA CYS A 103 0.33 13.18 0.40
C CYS A 103 -0.80 14.12 -0.04
N TYR A 104 -1.81 14.35 0.81
CA TYR A 104 -2.89 15.29 0.55
C TYR A 104 -2.47 16.77 0.71
N ARG A 105 -1.33 17.06 1.33
CA ARG A 105 -0.85 18.43 1.55
C ARG A 105 -0.04 18.91 0.33
N GLY A 106 -0.72 19.59 -0.60
CA GLY A 106 -0.16 20.22 -1.82
C GLY A 106 -1.23 21.00 -2.63
N ALA A 107 -0.82 21.78 -3.65
CA ALA A 107 -1.67 22.72 -4.41
C ALA A 107 -2.91 22.11 -5.11
N TYR A 108 -2.97 20.77 -5.26
CA TYR A 108 -4.12 20.02 -5.81
C TYR A 108 -4.78 19.08 -4.77
N GLY A 109 -4.51 19.30 -3.47
CA GLY A 109 -4.86 18.38 -2.38
C GLY A 109 -6.34 18.31 -2.01
N TRP A 110 -7.11 19.37 -2.30
CA TRP A 110 -8.53 19.46 -1.93
C TRP A 110 -9.42 18.48 -2.69
N ALA A 111 -9.12 18.19 -3.97
CA ALA A 111 -9.89 17.23 -4.76
C ALA A 111 -9.60 15.74 -4.38
N ARG A 112 -8.40 15.44 -3.87
CA ARG A 112 -7.98 14.07 -3.47
C ARG A 112 -8.32 13.72 -2.01
N ARG A 113 -8.66 14.72 -1.19
CA ARG A 113 -9.08 14.52 0.22
C ARG A 113 -10.34 13.66 0.39
N ARG A 114 -11.08 13.43 -0.71
CA ARG A 114 -12.29 12.59 -0.77
C ARG A 114 -12.02 11.12 -1.13
N SER A 115 -10.79 10.74 -1.52
CA SER A 115 -10.48 9.37 -1.92
C SER A 115 -9.29 8.79 -1.19
N ILE A 116 -9.38 7.48 -0.87
CA ILE A 116 -8.29 6.71 -0.28
C ILE A 116 -7.11 6.73 -1.26
N CYS A 117 -5.94 7.23 -0.84
CA CYS A 117 -4.74 7.22 -1.68
C CYS A 117 -4.04 5.85 -1.61
N THR A 118 -3.17 5.54 -2.57
CA THR A 118 -2.47 4.24 -2.59
C THR A 118 -1.51 4.06 -1.40
N HIS A 119 -1.08 5.14 -0.73
CA HIS A 119 -0.35 5.06 0.54
C HIS A 119 -1.24 4.55 1.68
N ILE A 120 -2.47 5.06 1.80
CA ILE A 120 -3.44 4.56 2.77
C ILE A 120 -3.84 3.13 2.44
N GLY A 121 -4.06 2.81 1.16
CA GLY A 121 -4.34 1.44 0.73
C GLY A 121 -3.27 0.46 1.20
N ALA A 122 -1.99 0.80 1.03
CA ALA A 122 -0.88 -0.03 1.52
C ALA A 122 -0.88 -0.21 3.05
N VAL A 123 -1.21 0.83 3.82
CA VAL A 123 -1.37 0.76 5.27
C VAL A 123 -2.55 -0.12 5.67
N MET A 124 -3.68 -0.04 4.97
CA MET A 124 -4.85 -0.88 5.24
C MET A 124 -4.52 -2.37 5.03
N LEU A 125 -3.75 -2.70 3.99
CA LEU A 125 -3.26 -4.07 3.75
C LEU A 125 -2.33 -4.54 4.88
N GLU A 126 -1.38 -3.71 5.30
CA GLU A 126 -0.45 -4.03 6.40
C GLU A 126 -1.18 -4.28 7.72
N ARG A 127 -2.14 -3.43 8.07
CA ARG A 127 -2.94 -3.58 9.29
C ARG A 127 -3.78 -4.85 9.29
N ARG A 128 -4.36 -5.23 8.13
CA ARG A 128 -5.22 -6.42 8.04
C ARG A 128 -4.42 -7.69 8.21
N ARG A 129 -3.21 -7.76 7.63
CA ARG A 129 -2.29 -8.88 7.87
C ARG A 129 -1.98 -9.04 9.35
N ARG A 130 -1.56 -7.95 10.03
CA ARG A 130 -1.15 -8.05 11.44
C ARG A 130 -2.26 -8.44 12.39
N ARG A 131 -3.50 -7.98 12.18
CA ARG A 131 -4.62 -8.44 13.00
C ARG A 131 -4.69 -9.96 13.05
N ILE A 132 -4.39 -10.64 11.96
CA ILE A 132 -4.46 -12.09 11.88
C ILE A 132 -3.21 -12.76 12.43
N ASP A 133 -2.03 -12.17 12.22
CA ASP A 133 -0.81 -12.62 12.91
C ASP A 133 -1.01 -12.53 14.45
N ASP A 134 -1.62 -11.46 14.95
CA ASP A 134 -1.92 -11.26 16.37
C ASP A 134 -2.99 -12.26 16.89
N TYR A 135 -4.01 -12.61 16.10
CA TYR A 135 -4.99 -13.65 16.46
C TYR A 135 -4.45 -15.08 16.35
N ALA A 136 -3.54 -15.36 15.41
CA ALA A 136 -2.92 -16.67 15.22
C ALA A 136 -1.90 -17.02 16.32
N TYR A 137 -1.34 -16.01 16.99
CA TYR A 137 -0.42 -16.18 18.12
C TYR A 137 -1.05 -15.83 19.49
N GLY A 138 -2.29 -15.34 19.52
CA GLY A 138 -3.00 -14.92 20.74
C GLY A 138 -3.85 -15.98 21.43
N SER A 139 -3.75 -17.25 21.01
CA SER A 139 -4.36 -18.40 21.70
C SER A 139 -3.27 -19.27 22.32
N GLN A 140 -2.69 -18.82 23.43
CA GLN A 140 -1.96 -19.63 24.39
C GLN A 140 -2.36 -19.22 25.80
#